data_AF-A0A7Y2AY03-F1
#
_entry.id   AF-A0A7Y2AY03-F1
#
_cell.length_a   1.000
_cell.length_b   1.000
_cell.length_c   1.000
_cell.angle_alpha   90.00
_cell.angle_beta   90.00
_cell.angle_gamma   90.00
#
_symmetry.space_group_name_H-M   'P 1'
#
loop_
_entity.id
_entity.type
_entity.pdbx_description
1 polymer ?
#
loop_
_entity_poly.entity_id
_entity_poly.type
_entity_poly.pdbx_seq_one_letter_code
_entity_poly.pdbx_strand_id
1 'polypeptide(L)'
;MFEFNLFHLAFLGQVLLLSGYFPAKLLGQMNFVAENYPPDEYPKLYSRPAQHYVNSRRRFKLLNAVIFLSGLALLAWFMASTRDLSWDGPRITWFYLLQLLPVILMDLSLLKEFRLMRLADSGSRRQAELKPRRLFDFVSPVLFTFAVAVYVAFCLFIVYMNQFDYSWFGGYTNIYIITATNLFLVAIGWRQLRGRKLDPHQAPEDRRMKIQNILLIMILTSIAVTLYAGLTITLAALELRHLQPVTLCLYFQVLAVITFQAYRIDGRNFEVYRKTPLAG
;
A
#
# COMPACT_ATOMS: atom_id res chain seq x y z
N MET A 1 -23.10 -12.76 -20.68
CA MET A 1 -21.82 -13.08 -21.36
C MET A 1 -20.83 -11.92 -21.30
N PHE A 2 -21.24 -10.68 -21.61
CA PHE A 2 -20.38 -9.48 -21.51
C PHE A 2 -19.79 -9.23 -20.10
N GLU A 3 -20.61 -9.30 -19.06
CA GLU A 3 -20.20 -9.06 -17.67
C GLU A 3 -19.20 -10.10 -17.15
N PHE A 4 -19.39 -11.38 -17.50
CA PHE A 4 -18.43 -12.44 -17.21
C PHE A 4 -17.07 -12.11 -17.83
N ASN A 5 -17.04 -11.69 -19.09
CA ASN A 5 -15.80 -11.29 -19.75
C ASN A 5 -15.15 -10.09 -19.07
N LEU A 6 -15.94 -9.10 -18.63
CA LEU A 6 -15.44 -7.93 -17.93
C LEU A 6 -14.82 -8.28 -16.57
N PHE A 7 -15.44 -9.17 -15.80
CA PHE A 7 -14.87 -9.68 -14.56
C PHE A 7 -13.54 -10.39 -14.79
N HIS A 8 -13.48 -11.32 -15.76
CA HIS A 8 -12.24 -12.04 -16.06
C HIS A 8 -11.10 -11.09 -16.45
N LEU A 9 -11.40 -10.06 -17.25
CA LEU A 9 -10.42 -9.02 -17.62
C LEU A 9 -9.98 -8.20 -16.40
N ALA A 10 -10.91 -7.77 -15.55
CA ALA A 10 -10.59 -7.00 -14.35
C ALA A 10 -9.76 -7.83 -13.35
N PHE A 11 -10.11 -9.10 -13.14
CA PHE A 11 -9.37 -10.01 -12.27
C PHE A 11 -8.00 -10.36 -12.84
N LEU A 12 -7.90 -10.62 -14.16
CA LEU A 12 -6.61 -10.80 -14.83
C LEU A 12 -5.74 -9.55 -14.67
N GLY A 13 -6.30 -8.35 -14.84
CA GLY A 13 -5.61 -7.08 -14.58
C GLY A 13 -5.08 -7.01 -13.14
N GLN A 14 -5.90 -7.38 -12.15
CA GLN A 14 -5.47 -7.48 -10.76
C GLN A 14 -4.31 -8.46 -10.58
N VAL A 15 -4.37 -9.67 -11.16
CA VAL A 15 -3.29 -10.66 -11.06
C VAL A 15 -2.01 -10.15 -11.71
N LEU A 16 -2.09 -9.64 -12.94
CA LEU A 16 -0.95 -9.13 -13.69
C LEU A 16 -0.29 -7.94 -12.97
N LEU A 17 -1.08 -7.01 -12.45
CA LEU A 17 -0.57 -5.81 -11.80
C LEU A 17 0.05 -6.13 -10.42
N LEU A 18 -0.70 -6.79 -9.54
CA LEU A 18 -0.31 -6.97 -8.14
C LEU A 18 0.67 -8.12 -7.93
N SER A 19 0.61 -9.17 -8.74
CA SER A 19 1.46 -10.37 -8.57
C SER A 19 2.53 -10.51 -9.66
N GLY A 20 2.38 -9.81 -10.78
CA GLY A 20 3.39 -9.76 -11.85
C GLY A 20 4.22 -8.48 -11.80
N TYR A 21 3.61 -7.36 -12.19
CA TYR A 21 4.28 -6.09 -12.44
C TYR A 21 4.91 -5.47 -11.18
N PHE A 22 4.14 -5.29 -10.09
CA PHE A 22 4.69 -4.67 -8.88
C PHE A 22 5.80 -5.49 -8.22
N PRO A 23 5.67 -6.81 -8.03
CA PRO A 23 6.76 -7.62 -7.49
C PRO A 23 8.01 -7.60 -8.37
N ALA A 24 7.84 -7.65 -9.70
CA ALA A 24 8.96 -7.54 -10.63
C ALA A 24 9.69 -6.18 -10.49
N LYS A 25 8.92 -5.08 -10.35
CA LYS A 25 9.49 -3.74 -10.16
C LYS A 25 10.20 -3.59 -8.82
N LEU A 26 9.66 -4.15 -7.74
CA LEU A 26 10.33 -4.18 -6.43
C LEU A 26 11.61 -5.01 -6.47
N LEU A 27 11.58 -6.18 -7.12
CA LEU A 27 12.78 -7.00 -7.31
C LEU A 27 13.85 -6.26 -8.12
N GLY A 28 13.45 -5.54 -9.17
CA GLY A 28 14.35 -4.67 -9.93
C GLY A 28 15.02 -3.61 -9.07
N GLN A 29 14.25 -2.94 -8.20
CA GLN A 29 14.80 -1.96 -7.25
C GLN A 29 15.77 -2.61 -6.23
N MET A 30 15.43 -3.80 -5.72
CA MET A 30 16.32 -4.53 -4.81
C MET A 30 17.63 -4.95 -5.48
N ASN A 31 17.58 -5.36 -6.75
CA ASN A 31 18.76 -5.71 -7.53
C ASN A 31 19.61 -4.48 -7.82
N PHE A 32 18.98 -3.39 -8.25
CA PHE A 32 19.66 -2.10 -8.43
C PHE A 32 20.44 -1.68 -7.18
N VAL A 33 19.82 -1.78 -6.00
CA VAL A 33 20.51 -1.43 -4.74
C VAL A 33 21.67 -2.38 -4.46
N ALA A 34 21.50 -3.69 -4.66
CA ALA A 34 22.55 -4.67 -4.42
C ALA A 34 23.75 -4.56 -5.36
N GLU A 35 23.52 -4.11 -6.60
CA GLU A 35 24.56 -3.95 -7.63
C GLU A 35 25.32 -2.64 -7.49
N ASN A 36 24.64 -1.53 -7.17
CA ASN A 36 25.24 -0.19 -7.13
C ASN A 36 25.75 0.20 -5.74
N TYR A 37 25.26 -0.45 -4.67
CA TYR A 37 25.64 -0.13 -3.29
C TYR A 37 26.08 -1.39 -2.54
N PRO A 38 27.19 -2.04 -2.94
CA PRO A 38 27.59 -3.32 -2.37
C PRO A 38 27.98 -3.21 -0.88
N PRO A 39 27.84 -4.30 -0.09
CA PRO A 39 28.13 -4.30 1.34
C PRO A 39 29.55 -3.85 1.73
N ASP A 40 30.53 -4.08 0.85
CA ASP A 40 31.94 -3.72 1.11
C ASP A 40 32.15 -2.19 1.10
N GLU A 41 31.40 -1.48 0.26
CA GLU A 41 31.46 -0.02 0.15
C GLU A 41 30.42 0.69 1.04
N TYR A 42 29.25 0.06 1.24
CA TYR A 42 28.10 0.61 1.98
C TYR A 42 27.71 -0.26 3.19
N PRO A 43 28.62 -0.51 4.15
CA PRO A 43 28.38 -1.47 5.23
C PRO A 43 27.22 -1.06 6.15
N LYS A 44 26.92 0.25 6.28
CA LYS A 44 25.82 0.74 7.13
C LYS A 44 24.43 0.42 6.56
N LEU A 45 24.34 0.12 5.26
CA LEU A 45 23.09 -0.27 4.60
C LEU A 45 22.70 -1.72 4.94
N TYR A 46 23.67 -2.53 5.40
CA TYR A 46 23.51 -3.96 5.62
C TYR A 46 23.79 -4.32 7.08
N SER A 47 22.73 -4.53 7.86
CA SER A 47 22.81 -5.00 9.26
C SER A 47 23.15 -6.49 9.40
N ARG A 48 23.22 -7.24 8.29
CA ARG A 48 23.41 -8.69 8.26
C ARG A 48 24.36 -9.10 7.12
N PRO A 49 24.87 -10.34 7.12
CA PRO A 49 25.70 -10.84 6.02
C PRO A 49 24.97 -10.78 4.67
N ALA A 50 25.71 -10.52 3.58
CA ALA A 50 25.18 -10.38 2.22
C ALA A 50 24.24 -11.53 1.81
N GLN A 51 24.56 -12.76 2.23
CA GLN A 51 23.76 -13.96 1.96
C GLN A 51 22.32 -13.84 2.46
N HIS A 52 22.07 -13.12 3.57
CA HIS A 52 20.73 -12.91 4.10
C HIS A 52 19.83 -12.17 3.11
N TYR A 53 20.38 -11.14 2.43
CA TYR A 53 19.66 -10.32 1.46
C TYR A 53 19.42 -11.08 0.15
N VAL A 54 20.39 -11.90 -0.28
CA VAL A 54 20.22 -12.83 -1.42
C VAL A 54 19.07 -13.82 -1.15
N ASN A 55 19.07 -14.47 0.00
CA ASN A 55 18.03 -15.43 0.37
C ASN A 55 16.66 -14.76 0.51
N SER A 56 16.61 -13.54 1.04
CA SER A 56 15.36 -12.78 1.18
C SER A 56 14.77 -12.38 -0.18
N ARG A 57 15.59 -11.93 -1.14
CA ARG A 57 15.16 -11.69 -2.53
C ARG A 57 14.63 -12.97 -3.19
N ARG A 58 15.33 -14.11 -3.01
CA ARG A 58 14.89 -15.39 -3.57
C ARG A 58 13.53 -15.83 -3.01
N ARG A 59 13.33 -15.70 -1.69
CA ARG A 59 12.04 -15.99 -1.04
C ARG A 59 10.93 -15.06 -1.53
N PHE A 60 11.20 -13.77 -1.65
CA PHE A 60 10.23 -12.81 -2.20
C PHE A 60 9.84 -13.16 -3.63
N LYS A 61 10.81 -13.49 -4.51
CA LYS A 61 10.55 -13.93 -5.89
C LYS A 61 9.71 -15.21 -5.92
N LEU A 62 10.07 -16.21 -5.11
CA LEU A 62 9.34 -17.48 -5.06
C LEU A 62 7.90 -17.30 -4.59
N LEU A 63 7.68 -16.56 -3.49
CA LEU A 63 6.34 -16.30 -2.97
C LEU A 63 5.46 -15.59 -4.00
N ASN A 64 5.97 -14.55 -4.66
CA ASN A 64 5.21 -13.85 -5.70
C ASN A 64 4.94 -14.73 -6.92
N ALA A 65 5.88 -15.58 -7.33
CA ALA A 65 5.66 -16.53 -8.42
C ALA A 65 4.56 -17.55 -8.09
N VAL A 66 4.56 -18.09 -6.86
CA VAL A 66 3.49 -18.99 -6.39
C VAL A 66 2.15 -18.29 -6.41
N ILE A 67 2.05 -17.09 -5.84
CA ILE A 67 0.80 -16.31 -5.79
C ILE A 67 0.31 -15.97 -7.21
N PHE A 68 1.21 -15.60 -8.12
CA PHE A 68 0.88 -15.31 -9.51
C PHE A 68 0.27 -16.53 -10.20
N LEU A 69 0.90 -17.70 -10.08
CA LEU A 69 0.38 -18.95 -10.64
C LEU A 69 -0.96 -19.35 -9.99
N SER A 70 -1.10 -19.17 -8.67
CA SER A 70 -2.38 -19.38 -7.98
C SER A 70 -3.48 -18.44 -8.49
N GLY A 71 -3.14 -17.20 -8.84
CA GLY A 71 -4.07 -16.24 -9.44
C GLY A 71 -4.54 -16.66 -10.83
N LEU A 72 -3.64 -17.16 -11.67
CA LEU A 72 -3.99 -17.71 -12.98
C LEU A 72 -4.85 -18.97 -12.86
N ALA A 73 -4.52 -19.87 -11.92
CA ALA A 73 -5.33 -21.05 -11.64
C ALA A 73 -6.74 -20.67 -11.15
N LEU A 74 -6.85 -19.67 -10.28
CA LEU A 74 -8.14 -19.17 -9.79
C LEU A 74 -8.95 -18.52 -10.91
N LEU A 75 -8.31 -17.77 -11.82
CA LEU A 75 -8.95 -17.21 -13.00
C LEU A 75 -9.49 -18.31 -13.92
N ALA A 76 -8.69 -19.34 -14.21
CA ALA A 76 -9.12 -20.48 -15.03
C ALA A 76 -10.31 -21.21 -14.38
N TRP A 77 -10.29 -21.35 -13.05
CA TRP A 77 -11.41 -21.90 -12.30
C TRP A 77 -12.68 -21.06 -12.41
N PHE A 78 -12.59 -19.72 -12.31
CA PHE A 78 -13.73 -18.84 -12.53
C PHE A 78 -14.30 -18.98 -13.95
N MET A 79 -13.44 -19.08 -14.97
CA MET A 79 -13.87 -19.26 -16.37
C MET A 79 -14.57 -20.60 -16.60
N ALA A 80 -14.12 -21.66 -15.92
CA ALA A 80 -14.70 -23.00 -16.03
C ALA A 80 -15.99 -23.16 -15.21
N SER A 81 -16.25 -22.28 -14.25
CA SER A 81 -17.40 -22.36 -13.38
C SER A 81 -18.64 -21.71 -14.02
N THR A 82 -19.77 -22.40 -14.01
CA THR A 82 -21.08 -21.85 -14.43
C THR A 82 -21.79 -21.09 -13.29
N ARG A 83 -21.07 -20.75 -12.22
CA ARG A 83 -21.63 -20.17 -10.99
C ARG A 83 -21.87 -18.68 -11.15
N ASP A 84 -22.87 -18.17 -10.44
CA ASP A 84 -23.07 -16.73 -10.25
C ASP A 84 -21.91 -16.11 -9.43
N LEU A 85 -21.32 -15.06 -10.00
CA LEU A 85 -20.20 -14.31 -9.45
C LEU A 85 -20.63 -13.32 -8.35
N SER A 86 -21.93 -13.07 -8.18
CA SER A 86 -22.48 -12.08 -7.24
C SER A 86 -22.00 -12.24 -5.79
N TRP A 87 -21.59 -13.45 -5.39
CA TRP A 87 -21.10 -13.76 -4.05
C TRP A 87 -19.58 -14.02 -3.95
N ASP A 88 -18.81 -13.69 -4.99
CA ASP A 88 -17.36 -13.96 -5.02
C ASP A 88 -16.50 -12.84 -4.43
N GLY A 89 -17.10 -11.75 -3.97
CA GLY A 89 -16.42 -10.65 -3.27
C GLY A 89 -15.46 -11.10 -2.16
N PRO A 90 -15.87 -11.99 -1.22
CA PRO A 90 -14.97 -12.51 -0.20
C PRO A 90 -13.76 -13.25 -0.76
N ARG A 91 -13.92 -14.05 -1.82
CA ARG A 91 -12.81 -14.83 -2.42
C ARG A 91 -11.80 -13.91 -3.08
N ILE A 92 -12.27 -12.91 -3.84
CA ILE A 92 -11.43 -11.90 -4.47
C ILE A 92 -10.68 -11.10 -3.40
N THR A 93 -11.36 -10.75 -2.30
CA THR A 93 -10.75 -10.05 -1.16
C THR A 93 -9.67 -10.89 -0.49
N TRP A 94 -9.95 -12.17 -0.19
CA TRP A 94 -8.95 -13.07 0.38
C TRP A 94 -7.75 -13.26 -0.53
N PHE A 95 -7.98 -13.39 -1.84
CA PHE A 95 -6.91 -13.46 -2.80
C PHE A 95 -6.09 -12.16 -2.84
N TYR A 96 -6.72 -10.99 -2.83
CA TYR A 96 -6.03 -9.71 -2.71
C TYR A 96 -5.16 -9.63 -1.43
N LEU A 97 -5.68 -10.04 -0.28
CA LEU A 97 -4.89 -10.09 0.96
C LEU A 97 -3.70 -11.04 0.84
N LEU A 98 -3.86 -12.18 0.18
CA LEU A 98 -2.76 -13.09 -0.14
C LEU A 98 -1.73 -12.43 -1.07
N GLN A 99 -2.17 -11.65 -2.07
CA GLN A 99 -1.28 -10.90 -2.97
C GLN A 99 -0.44 -9.85 -2.23
N LEU A 100 -0.95 -9.27 -1.14
CA LEU A 100 -0.20 -8.31 -0.32
C LEU A 100 0.83 -8.98 0.61
N LEU A 101 0.70 -10.28 0.88
CA LEU A 101 1.50 -10.98 1.88
C LEU A 101 3.02 -10.83 1.67
N PRO A 102 3.60 -11.00 0.46
CA PRO A 102 5.05 -10.85 0.26
C PRO A 102 5.55 -9.45 0.64
N VAL A 103 4.77 -8.41 0.34
CA VAL A 103 5.10 -7.02 0.65
C VAL A 103 4.99 -6.76 2.15
N ILE A 104 3.96 -7.30 2.82
CA ILE A 104 3.83 -7.22 4.28
C ILE A 104 5.03 -7.89 4.96
N LEU A 105 5.42 -9.09 4.51
CA LEU A 105 6.59 -9.80 5.06
C LEU A 105 7.90 -9.03 4.83
N MET A 106 8.04 -8.36 3.68
CA MET A 106 9.16 -7.49 3.38
C MET A 106 9.21 -6.29 4.35
N ASP A 107 8.09 -5.60 4.58
CA ASP A 107 8.02 -4.46 5.49
C ASP A 107 8.29 -4.87 6.95
N LEU A 108 7.76 -6.01 7.40
CA LEU A 108 8.06 -6.55 8.74
C LEU A 108 9.55 -6.87 8.89
N SER A 109 10.18 -7.38 7.83
CA SER A 109 11.62 -7.63 7.81
C SER A 109 12.42 -6.33 7.85
N LEU A 110 12.01 -5.32 7.08
CA LEU A 110 12.63 -3.99 7.07
C LEU A 110 12.58 -3.33 8.46
N LEU A 111 11.47 -3.45 9.18
CA LEU A 111 11.37 -2.97 10.56
C LEU A 111 12.35 -3.66 11.52
N LYS A 112 12.66 -4.95 11.30
CA LYS A 112 13.67 -5.67 12.06
C LYS A 112 15.08 -5.16 11.71
N GLU A 113 15.36 -4.94 10.42
CA GLU A 113 16.65 -4.40 9.98
C GLU A 113 16.90 -2.99 10.57
N PHE A 114 15.89 -2.10 10.58
CA PHE A 114 16.03 -0.79 11.23
C PHE A 114 16.32 -0.87 12.74
N ARG A 115 15.81 -1.91 13.43
CA ARG A 115 16.18 -2.14 14.83
C ARG A 115 17.64 -2.55 14.95
N LEU A 116 18.12 -3.43 14.08
CA LEU A 116 19.52 -3.89 14.08
C LEU A 116 20.50 -2.77 13.72
N MET A 117 20.21 -1.97 12.70
CA MET A 117 21.02 -0.80 12.32
C MET A 117 21.22 0.15 13.50
N ARG A 118 20.14 0.41 14.25
CA ARG A 118 20.20 1.27 15.44
C ARG A 118 20.94 0.64 16.63
N LEU A 119 20.99 -0.68 16.74
CA LEU A 119 21.81 -1.36 17.75
C LEU A 119 23.29 -1.35 17.37
N ALA A 120 23.59 -1.38 16.07
CA ALA A 120 24.95 -1.29 15.55
C ALA A 120 25.49 0.15 15.50
N ASP A 121 24.61 1.15 15.60
CA ASP A 121 24.99 2.57 15.58
C ASP A 121 25.68 2.97 16.89
N SER A 122 27.00 3.18 16.82
CA SER A 122 27.85 3.65 17.92
C SER A 122 27.91 5.18 18.01
N GLY A 123 27.14 5.91 17.20
CA GLY A 123 27.13 7.37 17.17
C GLY A 123 26.66 8.00 18.47
N SER A 124 27.52 8.79 19.13
CA SER A 124 27.21 9.47 20.40
C SER A 124 26.37 10.74 20.25
N ARG A 125 26.19 11.26 19.02
CA ARG A 125 25.48 12.53 18.75
C ARG A 125 24.23 12.32 17.92
N ARG A 126 23.08 12.43 18.60
CA ARG A 126 21.76 12.48 17.95
C ARG A 126 21.59 13.83 17.24
N GLN A 127 21.84 13.86 15.93
CA GLN A 127 21.48 15.03 15.12
C GLN A 127 19.96 15.06 14.94
N ALA A 128 19.32 16.02 15.61
CA ALA A 128 17.90 16.30 15.46
C ALA A 128 17.75 17.57 14.65
N GLU A 129 17.16 17.45 13.46
CA GLU A 129 16.69 18.62 12.73
C GLU A 129 15.49 19.20 13.50
N LEU A 130 15.61 20.43 14.00
CA LEU A 130 14.65 21.07 14.91
C LEU A 130 13.44 21.68 14.19
N LYS A 131 13.27 21.48 12.87
CA LYS A 131 12.13 22.05 12.15
C LYS A 131 10.83 21.35 12.54
N PRO A 132 9.81 22.10 13.03
CA PRO A 132 8.48 21.54 13.25
C PRO A 132 7.93 20.97 11.94
N ARG A 133 7.38 19.77 11.98
CA ARG A 133 6.77 19.11 10.83
C ARG A 133 5.26 19.34 10.85
N ARG A 134 4.74 20.21 9.97
CA ARG A 134 3.30 20.47 9.85
C ARG A 134 2.73 19.70 8.67
N LEU A 135 1.45 19.31 8.74
CA LEU A 135 0.79 18.49 7.70
C LEU A 135 0.92 19.12 6.31
N PHE A 136 0.64 20.43 6.20
CA PHE A 136 0.62 21.16 4.94
C PHE A 136 2.02 21.51 4.40
N ASP A 137 3.09 21.19 5.14
CA ASP A 137 4.46 21.24 4.60
C ASP A 137 4.75 20.04 3.66
N PHE A 138 3.88 19.02 3.69
CA PHE A 138 4.04 17.76 2.96
C PHE A 138 2.89 17.49 1.98
N VAL A 139 1.68 17.99 2.25
CA VAL A 139 0.51 17.75 1.39
C VAL A 139 -0.17 19.06 1.04
N SER A 140 -0.60 19.19 -0.21
CA SER A 140 -1.44 20.31 -0.66
C SER A 140 -2.72 20.44 0.18
N PRO A 141 -3.02 21.64 0.73
CA PRO A 141 -4.29 21.91 1.39
C PRO A 141 -5.50 21.62 0.50
N VAL A 142 -5.38 21.82 -0.82
CA VAL A 142 -6.45 21.58 -1.79
C VAL A 142 -6.82 20.09 -1.81
N LEU A 143 -5.83 19.20 -1.85
CA LEU A 143 -6.08 17.75 -1.84
C LEU A 143 -6.70 17.30 -0.52
N PHE A 144 -6.25 17.87 0.60
CA PHE A 144 -6.84 17.59 1.91
C PHE A 144 -8.30 18.05 1.99
N THR A 145 -8.60 19.28 1.57
CA THR A 145 -9.97 19.81 1.50
C THR A 145 -10.84 18.97 0.57
N PHE A 146 -10.31 18.51 -0.56
CA PHE A 146 -11.01 17.60 -1.45
C PHE A 146 -11.37 16.27 -0.76
N ALA A 147 -10.45 15.68 0.00
CA ALA A 147 -10.74 14.47 0.77
C ALA A 147 -11.86 14.68 1.81
N VAL A 148 -11.84 15.82 2.50
CA VAL A 148 -12.92 16.21 3.42
C VAL A 148 -14.24 16.38 2.68
N ALA A 149 -14.24 17.04 1.52
CA ALA A 149 -15.44 17.24 0.72
C ALA A 149 -16.04 15.90 0.24
N VAL A 150 -15.20 14.96 -0.21
CA VAL A 150 -15.62 13.59 -0.58
C VAL A 150 -16.29 12.89 0.61
N TYR A 151 -15.72 13.00 1.80
CA TYR A 151 -16.30 12.40 3.01
C TYR A 151 -17.63 13.05 3.41
N VAL A 152 -17.74 14.38 3.35
CA VAL A 152 -19.01 15.09 3.61
C VAL A 152 -20.07 14.70 2.59
N ALA A 153 -19.71 14.65 1.31
CA ALA A 153 -20.60 14.19 0.25
C ALA A 153 -21.08 12.76 0.50
N PHE A 154 -20.21 11.85 0.95
CA PHE A 154 -20.58 10.50 1.35
C PHE A 154 -21.57 10.50 2.53
N CYS A 155 -21.35 11.31 3.57
CA CYS A 155 -22.30 11.41 4.68
C CYS A 155 -23.69 11.90 4.22
N LEU A 156 -23.73 12.93 3.37
CA LEU A 156 -24.99 13.43 2.79
C LEU A 156 -25.65 12.36 1.91
N PHE A 157 -24.88 11.62 1.14
CA PHE A 157 -25.36 10.48 0.36
C PHE A 157 -25.98 9.41 1.26
N ILE A 158 -25.36 9.05 2.38
CA ILE A 158 -25.94 8.10 3.34
C ILE A 158 -27.25 8.62 3.94
N VAL A 159 -27.31 9.90 4.33
CA VAL A 159 -28.54 10.53 4.85
C VAL A 159 -29.66 10.46 3.81
N TYR A 160 -29.35 10.72 2.53
CA TYR A 160 -30.30 10.58 1.43
C TYR A 160 -30.75 9.13 1.25
N MET A 161 -29.82 8.18 1.18
CA MET A 161 -30.12 6.76 1.00
C MET A 161 -30.96 6.18 2.16
N ASN A 162 -30.83 6.73 3.36
CA ASN A 162 -31.59 6.30 4.54
C ASN A 162 -33.07 6.72 4.50
N GLN A 163 -33.49 7.51 3.51
CA GLN A 163 -34.91 7.83 3.29
C GLN A 163 -35.65 6.70 2.57
N PHE A 164 -34.92 5.77 1.96
CA PHE A 164 -35.47 4.63 1.24
C PHE A 164 -35.47 3.38 2.13
N ASP A 165 -36.52 2.57 2.04
CA ASP A 165 -36.69 1.36 2.84
C ASP A 165 -35.95 0.15 2.21
N TYR A 166 -34.62 0.24 2.15
CA TYR A 166 -33.77 -0.83 1.64
C TYR A 166 -33.38 -1.80 2.75
N SER A 167 -33.90 -3.02 2.72
CA SER A 167 -33.63 -4.06 3.73
C SER A 167 -32.15 -4.45 3.92
N TRP A 168 -31.32 -4.22 2.90
CA TRP A 168 -29.89 -4.51 2.91
C TRP A 168 -29.03 -3.32 3.35
N PHE A 169 -29.61 -2.14 3.49
CA PHE A 169 -28.87 -0.90 3.73
C PHE A 169 -28.58 -0.73 5.22
N GLY A 170 -27.30 -0.74 5.58
CA GLY A 170 -26.87 -0.62 6.98
C GLY A 170 -27.08 0.75 7.64
N GLY A 171 -27.76 1.69 6.98
CA GLY A 171 -28.04 3.03 7.48
C GLY A 171 -26.77 3.80 7.87
N TYR A 172 -26.83 4.48 9.03
CA TYR A 172 -25.73 5.25 9.59
C TYR A 172 -24.49 4.42 9.99
N THR A 173 -24.61 3.08 10.06
CA THR A 173 -23.45 2.19 10.29
C THR A 173 -22.37 2.39 9.23
N ASN A 174 -22.76 2.69 7.98
CA ASN A 174 -21.82 3.00 6.91
C ASN A 174 -20.95 4.23 7.24
N ILE A 175 -21.54 5.28 7.83
CA ILE A 175 -20.79 6.46 8.27
C ILE A 175 -19.79 6.06 9.36
N TYR A 176 -20.20 5.28 10.36
CA TYR A 176 -19.30 4.86 11.43
C TYR A 176 -18.10 4.06 10.92
N ILE A 177 -18.30 3.11 10.00
CA ILE A 177 -17.23 2.28 9.42
C ILE A 177 -16.22 3.14 8.64
N ILE A 178 -16.72 4.06 7.80
CA ILE A 178 -15.86 4.94 6.99
C ILE A 178 -15.16 5.97 7.88
N THR A 179 -15.84 6.50 8.90
CA THR A 179 -15.22 7.37 9.92
C THR A 179 -14.06 6.67 10.60
N ALA A 180 -14.29 5.45 11.12
CA ALA A 180 -13.29 4.68 11.83
C ALA A 180 -12.07 4.39 10.94
N THR A 181 -12.30 4.07 9.67
CA THR A 181 -11.24 3.83 8.68
C THR A 181 -10.44 5.09 8.40
N ASN A 182 -11.11 6.24 8.19
CA ASN A 182 -10.43 7.52 7.97
C ASN A 182 -9.63 7.96 9.21
N LEU A 183 -10.17 7.78 10.41
CA LEU A 183 -9.44 8.04 11.66
C LEU A 183 -8.21 7.14 11.82
N PHE A 184 -8.32 5.86 11.43
CA PHE A 184 -7.18 4.95 11.43
C PHE A 184 -6.07 5.41 10.47
N LEU A 185 -6.42 5.83 9.26
CA LEU A 185 -5.46 6.40 8.28
C LEU A 185 -4.83 7.70 8.80
N VAL A 186 -5.61 8.58 9.42
CA VAL A 186 -5.11 9.81 10.09
C VAL A 186 -4.13 9.45 11.20
N ALA A 187 -4.43 8.44 12.02
CA ALA A 187 -3.55 8.00 13.10
C ALA A 187 -2.20 7.49 12.57
N ILE A 188 -2.20 6.76 11.44
CA ILE A 188 -0.96 6.33 10.76
C ILE A 188 -0.17 7.55 10.27
N GLY A 189 -0.81 8.47 9.55
CA GLY A 189 -0.16 9.69 9.05
C GLY A 189 0.42 10.56 10.19
N TRP A 190 -0.33 10.72 11.26
CA TRP A 190 0.09 11.44 12.46
C TRP A 190 1.30 10.79 13.13
N ARG A 191 1.31 9.45 13.23
CA ARG A 191 2.45 8.70 13.74
C ARG A 191 3.69 8.89 12.88
N GLN A 192 3.58 9.05 11.56
CA GLN A 192 4.75 9.36 10.71
C GLN A 192 5.25 10.80 10.92
N LEU A 193 4.33 11.77 11.00
CA LEU A 193 4.65 13.18 11.26
C LEU A 193 5.35 13.40 12.59
N ARG A 194 4.92 12.71 13.66
CA ARG A 194 5.51 12.84 15.00
C ARG A 194 6.54 11.77 15.33
N GLY A 195 6.59 10.70 14.55
CA GLY A 195 7.43 9.54 14.80
C GLY A 195 8.91 9.83 14.79
N ARG A 196 9.65 8.98 15.51
CA ARG A 196 11.11 8.97 15.52
C ARG A 196 11.66 8.36 14.22
N LYS A 197 12.86 8.78 13.83
CA LYS A 197 13.60 8.18 12.72
C LYS A 197 13.85 6.70 13.05
N LEU A 198 13.47 5.80 12.15
CA LEU A 198 13.65 4.35 12.35
C LEU A 198 15.05 3.90 11.97
N ASP A 199 15.51 4.37 10.81
CA ASP A 199 16.87 4.20 10.31
C ASP A 199 17.79 5.28 10.90
N PRO A 200 18.86 4.96 11.64
CA PRO A 200 19.75 5.97 12.22
C PRO A 200 20.51 6.78 11.16
N HIS A 201 20.80 6.22 9.99
CA HIS A 201 21.66 6.82 8.95
C HIS A 201 20.89 7.58 7.87
N GLN A 202 19.61 7.29 7.65
CA GLN A 202 18.77 7.91 6.61
C GLN A 202 18.94 9.44 6.47
N ALA A 203 19.10 9.97 5.25
CA ALA A 203 19.23 11.41 5.06
C ALA A 203 17.97 12.18 5.51
N PRO A 204 18.08 13.43 6.03
CA PRO A 204 16.92 14.23 6.40
C PRO A 204 15.93 14.45 5.26
N GLU A 205 16.44 14.66 4.04
CA GLU A 205 15.64 14.83 2.82
C GLU A 205 14.87 13.55 2.45
N ASP A 206 15.52 12.39 2.48
CA ASP A 206 14.85 11.09 2.28
C ASP A 206 13.72 10.86 3.27
N ARG A 207 13.93 11.27 4.54
CA ARG A 207 12.89 11.20 5.56
C ARG A 207 11.73 12.12 5.24
N ARG A 208 11.99 13.34 4.75
CA ARG A 208 10.97 14.31 4.36
C ARG A 208 10.13 13.75 3.19
N MET A 209 10.78 13.24 2.15
CA MET A 209 10.13 12.58 1.01
C MET A 209 9.29 11.38 1.45
N LYS A 210 9.81 10.53 2.34
CA LYS A 210 9.07 9.39 2.87
C LYS A 210 7.80 9.82 3.60
N ILE A 211 7.88 10.84 4.44
CA ILE A 211 6.71 11.38 5.16
C ILE A 211 5.68 11.93 4.16
N GLN A 212 6.12 12.70 3.17
CA GLN A 212 5.27 13.20 2.10
C GLN A 212 4.52 12.09 1.37
N ASN A 213 5.25 11.07 0.90
CA ASN A 213 4.65 9.96 0.16
C ASN A 213 3.64 9.20 1.04
N ILE A 214 3.96 8.91 2.31
CA ILE A 214 3.02 8.21 3.18
C ILE A 214 1.75 9.04 3.42
N LEU A 215 1.87 10.34 3.68
CA LEU A 215 0.70 11.20 3.89
C LEU A 215 -0.19 11.29 2.65
N LEU A 216 0.43 11.42 1.46
CA LEU A 216 -0.28 11.39 0.20
C LEU A 216 -1.05 10.08 0.01
N ILE A 217 -0.40 8.94 0.28
CA ILE A 217 -1.01 7.61 0.21
C ILE A 217 -2.19 7.49 1.17
N MET A 218 -2.08 7.97 2.41
CA MET A 218 -3.19 7.93 3.38
C MET A 218 -4.40 8.73 2.89
N ILE A 219 -4.17 9.92 2.33
CA ILE A 219 -5.26 10.79 1.84
C ILE A 219 -5.91 10.20 0.59
N LEU A 220 -5.12 9.72 -0.37
CA LEU A 220 -5.64 9.06 -1.57
C LEU A 220 -6.39 7.76 -1.23
N THR A 221 -5.89 6.98 -0.27
CA THR A 221 -6.57 5.77 0.22
C THR A 221 -7.90 6.12 0.90
N SER A 222 -7.94 7.19 1.71
CA SER A 222 -9.17 7.68 2.34
C SER A 222 -10.24 8.05 1.31
N ILE A 223 -9.84 8.77 0.26
CA ILE A 223 -10.72 9.10 -0.88
C ILE A 223 -11.21 7.82 -1.56
N ALA A 224 -10.28 6.92 -1.93
CA ALA A 224 -10.61 5.69 -2.65
C ALA A 224 -11.58 4.79 -1.87
N VAL A 225 -11.34 4.57 -0.58
CA VAL A 225 -12.21 3.76 0.30
C VAL A 225 -13.60 4.38 0.39
N THR A 226 -13.68 5.70 0.58
CA THR A 226 -14.95 6.43 0.72
C THR A 226 -15.77 6.38 -0.57
N LEU A 227 -15.12 6.62 -1.71
CA LEU A 227 -15.78 6.54 -3.02
C LEU A 227 -16.24 5.12 -3.35
N TYR A 228 -15.42 4.11 -3.05
CA TYR A 228 -15.78 2.72 -3.28
C TYR A 228 -16.97 2.29 -2.41
N ALA A 229 -17.05 2.73 -1.15
CA ALA A 229 -18.21 2.48 -0.29
C ALA A 229 -19.50 3.13 -0.85
N GLY A 230 -19.41 4.35 -1.37
CA GLY A 230 -20.55 4.98 -2.06
C GLY A 230 -20.96 4.21 -3.32
N LEU A 231 -19.97 3.75 -4.10
CA LEU A 231 -20.21 2.97 -5.32
C LEU A 231 -20.91 1.63 -5.01
N THR A 232 -20.50 0.89 -3.99
CA THR A 232 -21.13 -0.40 -3.65
C THR A 232 -22.59 -0.25 -3.25
N ILE A 233 -22.93 0.80 -2.51
CA ILE A 233 -24.31 1.15 -2.15
C ILE A 233 -25.09 1.57 -3.40
N THR A 234 -24.50 2.37 -4.27
CA THR A 234 -25.13 2.81 -5.52
C THR A 234 -25.45 1.63 -6.44
N LEU A 235 -24.49 0.71 -6.62
CA LEU A 235 -24.71 -0.52 -7.39
C LEU A 235 -25.81 -1.37 -6.78
N ALA A 236 -25.89 -1.44 -5.45
CA ALA A 236 -26.95 -2.17 -4.78
C ALA A 236 -28.33 -1.54 -4.96
N ALA A 237 -28.42 -0.20 -4.93
CA ALA A 237 -29.67 0.53 -5.12
C ALA A 237 -30.19 0.48 -6.57
N LEU A 238 -29.28 0.41 -7.54
CA LEU A 238 -29.60 0.30 -8.97
C LEU A 238 -29.77 -1.16 -9.44
N GLU A 239 -29.79 -2.13 -8.52
CA GLU A 239 -29.85 -3.57 -8.85
C GLU A 239 -28.68 -4.09 -9.71
N LEU A 240 -27.55 -3.37 -9.72
CA LEU A 240 -26.32 -3.68 -10.46
C LEU A 240 -25.28 -4.44 -9.61
N ARG A 241 -25.74 -5.24 -8.64
CA ARG A 241 -24.83 -5.97 -7.72
C ARG A 241 -23.92 -6.97 -8.42
N HIS A 242 -24.33 -7.49 -9.56
CA HIS A 242 -23.51 -8.37 -10.40
C HIS A 242 -22.21 -7.71 -10.88
N LEU A 243 -22.11 -6.37 -10.89
CA LEU A 243 -20.88 -5.64 -11.20
C LEU A 243 -19.93 -5.49 -10.00
N GLN A 244 -20.35 -5.83 -8.77
CA GLN A 244 -19.51 -5.68 -7.58
C GLN A 244 -18.16 -6.41 -7.70
N PRO A 245 -18.08 -7.68 -8.16
CA PRO A 245 -16.80 -8.36 -8.35
C PRO A 245 -15.84 -7.61 -9.28
N VAL A 246 -16.36 -7.04 -10.38
CA VAL A 246 -15.58 -6.24 -11.32
C VAL A 246 -15.02 -5.00 -10.62
N THR A 247 -15.91 -4.21 -10.01
CA THR A 247 -15.52 -2.96 -9.35
C THR A 247 -14.58 -3.19 -8.16
N LEU A 248 -14.70 -4.32 -7.46
CA LEU A 248 -13.79 -4.72 -6.39
C LEU A 248 -12.38 -4.98 -6.92
N CYS A 249 -12.24 -5.68 -8.05
CA CYS A 249 -10.94 -5.92 -8.68
C CYS A 249 -10.27 -4.60 -9.11
N LEU A 250 -11.07 -3.69 -9.70
CA LEU A 250 -10.58 -2.37 -10.10
C LEU A 250 -10.18 -1.52 -8.90
N TYR A 251 -10.98 -1.54 -7.84
CA TYR A 251 -10.69 -0.88 -6.58
C TYR A 251 -9.36 -1.35 -5.97
N PHE A 252 -9.12 -2.66 -5.93
CA PHE A 252 -7.85 -3.20 -5.45
C PHE A 252 -6.66 -2.80 -6.33
N GLN A 253 -6.83 -2.71 -7.64
CA GLN A 253 -5.79 -2.17 -8.53
C GLN A 253 -5.48 -0.70 -8.21
N VAL A 254 -6.49 0.13 -8.00
CA VAL A 254 -6.31 1.53 -7.59
C VAL A 254 -5.56 1.63 -6.27
N LEU A 255 -5.97 0.86 -5.24
CA LEU A 255 -5.26 0.83 -3.96
C LEU A 255 -3.80 0.39 -4.12
N ALA A 256 -3.55 -0.62 -4.95
CA ALA A 256 -2.21 -1.13 -5.18
C ALA A 256 -1.33 -0.07 -5.87
N VAL A 257 -1.85 0.66 -6.87
CA VAL A 257 -1.13 1.77 -7.53
C VAL A 257 -0.79 2.90 -6.55
N ILE A 258 -1.76 3.28 -5.70
CA ILE A 258 -1.56 4.32 -4.68
C ILE A 258 -0.45 3.87 -3.71
N THR A 259 -0.58 2.66 -3.14
CA THR A 259 0.35 2.16 -2.12
C THR A 259 1.75 1.85 -2.68
N PHE A 260 1.86 1.47 -3.95
CA PHE A 260 3.14 1.22 -4.61
C PHE A 260 4.10 2.42 -4.57
N GLN A 261 3.56 3.65 -4.51
CA GLN A 261 4.38 4.87 -4.42
C GLN A 261 5.26 4.91 -3.15
N ALA A 262 4.89 4.18 -2.08
CA ALA A 262 5.68 4.11 -0.86
C ALA A 262 7.05 3.43 -1.06
N TYR A 263 7.16 2.57 -2.08
CA TYR A 263 8.33 1.72 -2.27
C TYR A 263 9.33 2.30 -3.27
N ARG A 264 9.00 3.39 -3.97
CA ARG A 264 9.93 4.02 -4.90
C ARG A 264 11.22 4.45 -4.18
N ILE A 265 12.34 4.18 -4.84
CA ILE A 265 13.70 4.52 -4.38
C ILE A 265 14.33 5.67 -5.17
N ASP A 266 13.62 6.19 -6.17
CA ASP A 266 14.09 7.29 -7.01
C ASP A 266 14.46 8.51 -6.15
N GLY A 267 15.68 9.03 -6.34
CA GLY A 267 16.18 10.20 -5.62
C GLY A 267 16.58 9.96 -4.16
N ARG A 268 16.68 8.71 -3.69
CA ARG A 268 17.21 8.44 -2.35
C ARG A 268 18.73 8.60 -2.29
N ASN A 269 19.23 9.22 -1.22
CA ASN A 269 20.66 9.39 -1.00
C ASN A 269 21.25 8.17 -0.26
N PHE A 270 21.94 7.30 -0.99
CA PHE A 270 22.61 6.13 -0.41
C PHE A 270 24.04 6.42 0.10
N GLU A 271 24.62 7.59 -0.18
CA GLU A 271 25.99 7.94 0.27
C GLU A 271 26.10 8.01 1.80
N VAL A 272 25.00 8.28 2.52
CA VAL A 272 24.98 8.28 3.98
C VAL A 272 25.33 6.91 4.59
N TYR A 273 25.22 5.84 3.81
CA TYR A 273 25.55 4.47 4.22
C TYR A 273 26.99 4.05 3.88
N ARG A 274 27.71 4.89 3.13
CA ARG A 274 29.08 4.60 2.72
C ARG A 274 30.01 4.46 3.92
N LYS A 275 31.05 3.63 3.76
CA LYS A 275 32.13 3.49 4.72
C LYS A 275 32.76 4.86 4.96
N THR A 276 32.77 5.33 6.20
CA THR A 276 33.50 6.55 6.55
C THR A 276 35.00 6.25 6.39
N PRO A 277 35.79 7.08 5.70
CA PRO A 277 37.24 6.92 5.71
C PRO A 277 37.74 6.95 7.16
N LEU A 278 38.66 6.05 7.51
CA LEU A 278 39.40 6.18 8.76
C LEU A 278 40.12 7.53 8.70
N ALA A 279 39.84 8.41 9.65
CA ALA A 279 40.68 9.59 9.85
C ALA A 279 42.08 9.05 10.15
N GLY A 280 43.00 9.26 9.20
CA GLY A 280 44.42 9.00 9.40
C GLY A 280 45.02 9.97 10.41
#